data_AF-A0A968C062-F1
#
_entry.id   AF-A0A968C062-F1
#
_cell.length_a   1.000
_cell.length_b   1.000
_cell.length_c   1.000
_cell.angle_alpha   90.00
_cell.angle_beta   90.00
_cell.angle_gamma   90.00
#
_symmetry.space_group_name_H-M   'P 1'
#
loop_
_entity.id
_entity.type
_entity.pdbx_description
1 polymer ?
#
loop_
_entity_poly.entity_id
_entity_poly.type
_entity_poly.pdbx_seq_one_letter_code
_entity_poly.pdbx_strand_id
1 'polypeptide(L)'
;ARAFIAGLEHALHLGADIIVNTDADNQYRGQDIERLVAPIVARRAELVVGDRGVGSVKHFSPLKRWLQRLGSWVVQQAAGVRIPDATSG
;
A
#
# COMPACT_ATOMS: atom_id res chain seq x y z
N ALA A 1 5.87 -7.20 13.03
CA ALA A 1 6.64 -5.94 13.14
C ALA A 1 8.15 -6.14 12.95
N ARG A 2 8.83 -7.05 13.66
CA ARG A 2 10.31 -7.21 13.55
C ARG A 2 10.81 -7.54 12.13
N ALA A 3 10.11 -8.41 11.41
CA ALA A 3 10.51 -8.81 10.05
C ALA A 3 10.46 -7.65 9.04
N PHE A 4 9.44 -6.78 9.15
CA PHE A 4 9.31 -5.59 8.30
C PHE A 4 10.49 -4.62 8.51
N ILE A 5 10.80 -4.30 9.79
CA ILE A 5 11.92 -3.41 10.12
C ILE A 5 13.24 -4.01 9.63
N ALA A 6 13.48 -5.29 9.88
CA ALA A 6 14.71 -5.96 9.43
C ALA A 6 14.87 -5.94 7.90
N GLY A 7 13.77 -6.16 7.15
CA GLY A 7 13.78 -6.06 5.69
C GLY A 7 14.08 -4.65 5.20
N LEU A 8 13.50 -3.64 5.85
CA LEU A 8 13.74 -2.22 5.53
C LEU A 8 15.20 -1.82 5.80
N GLU A 9 15.73 -2.14 6.98
CA GLU A 9 17.12 -1.86 7.34
C GLU A 9 18.10 -2.55 6.39
N HIS A 10 17.83 -3.80 6.01
CA HIS A 10 18.68 -4.52 5.07
C HIS A 10 18.67 -3.88 3.67
N ALA A 11 17.49 -3.50 3.16
CA ALA A 11 17.39 -2.82 1.88
C ALA A 11 18.13 -1.46 1.89
N LEU A 12 18.05 -0.71 2.98
CA LEU A 12 18.80 0.53 3.17
C LEU A 12 20.31 0.28 3.21
N HIS A 13 20.77 -0.76 3.93
CA HIS A 13 22.19 -1.15 3.94
C HIS A 13 22.72 -1.55 2.56
N LEU A 14 21.87 -2.09 1.69
CA LEU A 14 22.22 -2.42 0.31
C LEU A 14 22.20 -1.19 -0.62
N GLY A 15 21.80 -0.02 -0.13
CA GLY A 15 21.73 1.21 -0.92
C GLY A 15 20.55 1.23 -1.91
N ALA A 16 19.43 0.59 -1.57
CA ALA A 16 18.26 0.56 -2.44
C ALA A 16 17.69 1.97 -2.69
N ASP A 17 17.49 2.33 -3.98
CA ASP A 17 16.85 3.59 -4.37
C ASP A 17 15.33 3.56 -4.16
N ILE A 18 14.71 2.39 -4.33
CA ILE A 18 13.27 2.16 -4.20
C ILE A 18 13.04 0.85 -3.47
N ILE A 19 12.21 0.89 -2.42
CA ILE A 19 11.85 -0.29 -1.62
C ILE A 19 10.37 -0.58 -1.84
N VAL A 20 10.05 -1.80 -2.28
CA VAL A 20 8.67 -2.28 -2.43
C VAL A 20 8.43 -3.35 -1.37
N ASN A 21 7.47 -3.10 -0.48
CA ASN A 21 6.99 -4.09 0.47
C ASN A 21 5.72 -4.76 -0.06
N THR A 22 5.58 -6.06 0.17
CA THR A 22 4.37 -6.80 -0.18
C THR A 22 4.25 -8.01 0.74
N ASP A 23 3.03 -8.35 1.12
CA ASP A 23 2.74 -9.56 1.90
C ASP A 23 2.89 -10.83 1.05
N ALA A 24 3.46 -11.87 1.66
CA ALA A 24 3.67 -13.18 1.02
C ALA A 24 2.40 -14.06 1.00
N ASP A 25 1.22 -13.46 0.87
CA ASP A 25 -0.08 -14.13 0.87
C ASP A 25 -0.73 -14.20 -0.53
N ASN A 26 0.01 -13.74 -1.56
CA ASN A 26 -0.39 -13.75 -2.96
C ASN A 26 -1.63 -12.88 -3.25
N GLN A 27 -1.93 -11.89 -2.40
CA GLN A 27 -3.00 -10.91 -2.66
C GLN A 27 -2.62 -9.87 -3.72
N TYR A 28 -1.33 -9.70 -3.99
CA TYR A 28 -0.82 -8.81 -5.04
C TYR A 28 -0.07 -9.59 -6.11
N ARG A 29 -0.28 -9.20 -7.37
CA ARG A 29 0.47 -9.77 -8.49
C ARG A 29 1.81 -9.05 -8.58
N GLY A 30 2.92 -9.80 -8.58
CA GLY A 30 4.26 -9.22 -8.75
C GLY A 30 4.42 -8.39 -10.05
N GLN A 31 3.63 -8.70 -11.07
CA GLN A 31 3.56 -7.92 -12.32
C GLN A 31 3.09 -6.47 -12.12
N ASP A 32 2.35 -6.18 -11.05
CA ASP A 32 1.88 -4.82 -10.75
C ASP A 32 2.94 -3.96 -10.02
N ILE A 33 4.10 -4.52 -9.63
CA ILE A 33 5.18 -3.76 -8.98
C ILE A 33 5.63 -2.58 -9.86
N GLU A 34 5.72 -2.77 -11.17
CA GLU A 34 6.07 -1.70 -12.11
C GLU A 34 5.13 -0.48 -11.98
N ARG A 35 3.84 -0.74 -11.77
CA ARG A 35 2.83 0.32 -11.62
C ARG A 35 3.00 1.11 -10.31
N LEU A 36 3.52 0.46 -9.27
CA LEU A 36 3.87 1.12 -8.00
C LEU A 36 5.15 1.94 -8.13
N VAL A 37 6.13 1.45 -8.88
CA VAL A 37 7.45 2.08 -9.03
C VAL A 37 7.43 3.25 -10.02
N ALA A 38 6.62 3.17 -11.09
CA ALA A 38 6.62 4.18 -12.16
C ALA A 38 6.37 5.64 -11.69
N PRO A 39 5.46 5.94 -10.75
CA PRO A 39 5.30 7.30 -10.23
C PRO A 39 6.53 7.81 -9.47
N ILE A 40 7.25 6.93 -8.77
CA ILE A 40 8.47 7.27 -8.02
C ILE A 40 9.60 7.61 -9.00
N VAL A 41 9.83 6.75 -9.99
CA VAL A 41 10.84 6.98 -11.04
C VAL A 41 10.54 8.27 -11.82
N ALA A 42 9.26 8.55 -12.10
CA ALA A 42 8.84 9.78 -12.75
C ALA A 42 8.92 11.04 -11.85
N ARG A 43 9.37 10.89 -10.59
CA ARG A 43 9.42 11.96 -9.57
C ARG A 43 8.06 12.65 -9.35
N ARG A 44 6.98 11.89 -9.49
CA ARG A 44 5.60 12.37 -9.27
C ARG A 44 5.04 11.95 -7.91
N ALA A 45 5.72 11.05 -7.20
CA ALA A 45 5.36 10.61 -5.87
C ALA A 45 6.61 10.15 -5.09
N GLU A 46 6.59 10.32 -3.77
CA GLU A 46 7.62 9.79 -2.86
C GLU A 46 7.19 8.46 -2.23
N LEU A 47 5.88 8.23 -2.13
CA LEU A 47 5.27 7.01 -1.60
C LEU A 47 4.10 6.62 -2.51
N VAL A 48 4.04 5.35 -2.88
CA VAL A 48 2.94 4.77 -3.64
C VAL A 48 2.40 3.59 -2.87
N VAL A 49 1.08 3.60 -2.67
CA VAL A 49 0.37 2.57 -1.92
C VAL A 49 -0.53 1.81 -2.90
N GLY A 50 -0.38 0.49 -2.95
CA GLY A 50 -1.24 -0.37 -3.75
C GLY A 50 -2.67 -0.39 -3.19
N ASP A 51 -3.66 -0.37 -4.08
CA ASP A 51 -5.06 -0.62 -3.73
C ASP A 51 -5.45 -2.00 -4.27
N ARG A 52 -5.87 -2.90 -3.38
CA ARG A 52 -6.39 -4.24 -3.76
C ARG A 52 -7.75 -4.16 -4.46
N GLY A 53 -8.30 -2.96 -4.61
CA GLY A 53 -9.65 -2.75 -5.08
C GLY A 53 -10.66 -3.20 -4.02
N VAL A 54 -10.51 -2.75 -2.78
CA VAL A 54 -11.50 -2.97 -1.70
C VAL A 54 -12.91 -2.53 -2.16
N GLY A 55 -12.96 -1.54 -3.06
CA GLY A 55 -14.17 -1.11 -3.75
C GLY A 55 -14.81 -2.13 -4.70
N SER A 56 -14.12 -3.20 -5.13
CA SER A 56 -14.60 -4.17 -6.14
C SER A 56 -14.55 -5.64 -5.69
N VAL A 57 -14.13 -5.94 -4.46
CA VAL A 57 -14.15 -7.31 -3.94
C VAL A 57 -15.59 -7.82 -3.76
N LYS A 58 -16.05 -8.70 -4.64
CA LYS A 58 -17.41 -9.28 -4.64
C LYS A 58 -17.76 -10.09 -3.39
N HIS A 59 -16.78 -10.47 -2.56
CA HIS A 59 -16.97 -11.30 -1.36
C HIS A 59 -17.06 -10.51 -0.04
N PHE A 60 -16.91 -9.18 -0.04
CA PHE A 60 -17.13 -8.38 1.17
C PHE A 60 -18.57 -7.90 1.28
N SER A 61 -19.18 -8.07 2.46
CA SER A 61 -20.52 -7.56 2.72
C SER A 61 -20.54 -6.02 2.56
N PRO A 62 -21.67 -5.44 2.13
CA PRO A 62 -21.81 -3.99 1.94
C PRO A 62 -21.40 -3.18 3.18
N LEU A 63 -21.66 -3.71 4.38
CA LEU A 63 -21.30 -3.10 5.65
C LEU A 63 -19.77 -3.00 5.85
N LYS A 64 -19.03 -4.06 5.51
CA LYS A 64 -17.56 -4.07 5.65
C LYS A 64 -16.89 -3.10 4.68
N ARG A 65 -17.44 -2.95 3.47
CA ARG A 65 -16.99 -1.94 2.49
C ARG A 65 -17.25 -0.52 2.98
N TRP A 66 -18.39 -0.27 3.62
CA TRP A 66 -18.71 1.05 4.17
C TRP A 66 -17.82 1.42 5.36
N LEU A 67 -17.60 0.48 6.29
CA LEU A 67 -16.73 0.69 7.45
C LEU A 67 -15.27 0.96 7.04
N GLN A 68 -14.74 0.24 6.05
CA GLN A 68 -13.38 0.52 5.57
C GLN A 68 -13.26 1.87 4.86
N ARG A 69 -14.29 2.31 4.13
CA ARG A 69 -14.31 3.66 3.52
C ARG A 69 -14.34 4.76 4.58
N LEU A 70 -15.12 4.58 5.65
CA LEU A 70 -15.15 5.51 6.78
C LEU A 70 -13.84 5.55 7.55
N GLY A 71 -13.26 4.39 7.85
CA GLY A 71 -11.95 4.30 8.50
C GLY A 71 -10.86 4.97 7.67
N SER A 72 -10.84 4.70 6.36
CA SER A 72 -9.88 5.33 5.44
C SER A 72 -10.12 6.84 5.34
N TRP A 73 -11.35 7.34 5.44
CA TRP A 73 -11.65 8.78 5.45
C TRP A 73 -11.16 9.47 6.73
N VAL A 74 -11.34 8.85 7.90
CA VAL A 74 -10.84 9.38 9.17
C VAL A 74 -9.32 9.45 9.17
N VAL A 75 -8.65 8.40 8.68
CA VAL A 75 -7.18 8.37 8.55
C VAL A 75 -6.68 9.43 7.55
N GLN A 76 -7.38 9.62 6.43
CA GLN A 76 -7.08 10.68 5.46
C GLN A 76 -7.18 12.09 6.07
N GLN A 77 -8.24 12.35 6.83
CA GLN A 77 -8.42 13.64 7.50
C GLN A 77 -7.35 13.91 8.57
N ALA A 78 -6.92 12.87 9.29
CA ALA A 78 -5.87 12.99 10.30
C ALA A 78 -4.46 13.11 9.68
N ALA A 79 -4.21 12.43 8.56
CA ALA A 79 -2.89 12.39 7.93
C ALA A 79 -2.64 13.53 6.92
N GLY A 80 -3.69 14.21 6.44
CA GLY A 80 -3.56 15.29 5.44
C GLY A 80 -3.18 14.80 4.03
N VAL A 81 -3.18 13.49 3.80
CA VAL A 81 -2.84 12.84 2.52
C VAL A 81 -3.97 11.91 2.09
N ARG A 82 -4.28 11.87 0.79
CA ARG A 82 -5.30 10.96 0.22
C ARG A 82 -4.74 9.53 0.15
N ILE A 83 -5.06 8.72 1.16
CA ILE A 83 -4.79 7.28 1.24
C ILE A 83 -6.14 6.53 1.15
N PRO A 84 -6.56 6.07 -0.03
CA PRO A 84 -7.85 5.40 -0.21
C PRO A 84 -7.93 3.97 0.37
N ASP A 85 -6.80 3.31 0.66
CA ASP A 85 -6.73 2.04 1.41
C ASP A 85 -5.64 2.11 2.49
N ALA A 86 -6.06 2.40 3.73
CA ALA A 86 -5.18 2.49 4.90
C ALA A 86 -4.73 1.12 5.44
N THR A 87 -5.24 0.01 4.89
CA THR A 87 -4.94 -1.37 5.28
C THR A 87 -4.14 -2.12 4.20
N SER A 88 -3.36 -1.37 3.43
CA SER A 88 -2.40 -1.92 2.47
C SER A 88 -1.19 -2.49 3.22
N GLY A 89 -0.83 -3.72 2.88
CA GLY A 89 0.44 -4.36 3.21
C GLY A 89 1.35 -4.44 1.99
#